data_AF-A0A3D4VNG1-F1
#
_entry.id   AF-A0A3D4VNG1-F1
#
_cell.length_a   1.000
_cell.length_b   1.000
_cell.length_c   1.000
_cell.angle_alpha   90.00
_cell.angle_beta   90.00
_cell.angle_gamma   90.00
#
_symmetry.space_group_name_H-M   'P 1'
#
loop_
_entity.id
_entity.type
_entity.pdbx_description
1 polymer ?
#
loop_
_entity_poly.entity_id
_entity_poly.type
_entity_poly.pdbx_seq_one_letter_code
_entity_poly.pdbx_strand_id
1 'polypeptide(L)'
;MVYTCPTSWVLSLIWEEWTFNQDVGYIEKDWGRSFPRRYIWLQGNHFENKQTHLMVSVADIPFGLFHFEGLIAQLNHPLYAQRLATYTFAHKSELIKTDDGFTLTLKQGKIRWILEVQVREKAELVSPQDGKMKNTIKEGLGGQIKLSVFERDQLLFEDISQHCGIEIEGY
;
A
#
# COMPACT_ATOMS: atom_id res chain seq x y z
N MET A 1 4.65 -7.75 -5.45
CA MET A 1 6.04 -7.89 -4.93
C MET A 1 6.79 -6.67 -5.42
N VAL A 2 7.27 -5.80 -4.51
CA VAL A 2 7.92 -4.55 -4.91
C VAL A 2 9.29 -4.88 -5.52
N TYR A 3 9.40 -4.78 -6.83
CA TYR A 3 10.68 -4.87 -7.54
C TYR A 3 11.10 -3.47 -7.93
N THR A 4 12.18 -2.97 -7.34
CA THR A 4 12.80 -1.72 -7.75
C THR A 4 13.96 -2.07 -8.68
N CYS A 5 13.78 -1.83 -9.98
CA CYS A 5 14.83 -2.04 -10.96
C CYS A 5 15.34 -0.67 -11.43
N PRO A 6 16.58 -0.27 -11.09
CA PRO A 6 17.17 0.93 -11.68
C PRO A 6 17.42 0.62 -13.15
N THR A 7 16.52 1.07 -14.00
CA THR A 7 16.51 0.74 -15.41
C THR A 7 16.18 1.99 -16.19
N SER A 8 16.95 2.25 -17.24
CA SER A 8 16.61 3.28 -18.20
C SER A 8 15.55 2.72 -19.13
N TRP A 9 14.37 3.34 -19.17
CA TRP A 9 13.28 2.96 -20.07
C TRP A 9 12.80 4.18 -20.84
N VAL A 10 12.26 3.93 -22.02
CA VAL A 10 11.50 4.92 -22.78
C VAL A 10 10.06 4.44 -22.85
N LEU A 11 9.14 5.27 -22.36
CA LEU A 11 7.71 5.10 -22.62
C LEU A 11 7.34 5.99 -23.81
N SER A 12 7.09 5.37 -24.95
CA SER A 12 6.57 6.07 -26.13
C SER A 12 5.04 5.97 -26.13
N LEU A 13 4.38 7.08 -25.83
CA LEU A 13 2.96 7.29 -26.11
C LEU A 13 2.85 7.90 -27.52
N ILE A 14 1.70 7.75 -28.19
CA ILE A 14 1.52 8.04 -29.63
C ILE A 14 2.18 9.35 -30.10
N TRP A 15 2.24 10.37 -29.25
CA TRP A 15 2.83 11.69 -29.54
C TRP A 15 3.97 12.13 -28.61
N GLU A 16 4.38 11.31 -27.64
CA GLU A 16 5.33 11.71 -26.61
C GLU A 16 6.29 10.58 -26.24
N GLU A 17 7.55 10.93 -26.01
CA GLU A 17 8.53 10.01 -25.45
C GLU A 17 8.97 10.49 -24.08
N TRP A 18 8.77 9.63 -23.09
CA TRP A 18 9.19 9.88 -21.71
C TRP A 18 10.38 8.98 -21.41
N THR A 19 11.54 9.58 -21.19
CA THR A 19 12.74 8.86 -20.76
C THR A 19 12.79 8.82 -19.25
N PHE A 20 12.83 7.61 -18.71
CA PHE A 20 13.04 7.34 -17.30
C PHE A 20 14.50 6.96 -17.09
N ASN A 21 15.17 7.60 -16.13
CA ASN A 21 16.58 7.40 -15.85
C ASN A 21 16.79 7.18 -14.36
N GLN A 22 17.07 5.92 -13.99
CA GLN A 22 17.21 5.50 -12.59
C GLN A 22 15.93 5.73 -11.76
N ASP A 23 14.78 5.79 -12.42
CA ASP A 23 13.48 5.92 -11.76
C ASP A 23 13.02 4.58 -11.17
N VAL A 24 12.06 4.67 -10.24
CA VAL A 24 11.58 3.52 -9.49
C VAL A 24 10.17 3.13 -9.95
N GLY A 25 10.08 2.02 -10.67
CA GLY A 25 8.80 1.41 -11.04
C GLY A 25 8.18 0.59 -9.91
N TYR A 26 6.85 0.48 -9.93
CA TYR A 26 6.09 -0.51 -9.17
C TYR A 26 5.26 -1.34 -10.14
N ILE A 27 5.27 -2.67 -9.96
CA ILE A 27 4.47 -3.59 -10.75
C ILE A 27 3.70 -4.49 -9.79
N GLU A 28 2.40 -4.57 -10.03
CA GLU A 28 1.49 -5.48 -9.35
C GLU A 28 0.77 -6.35 -10.36
N LYS A 29 0.39 -7.54 -9.91
CA LYS A 29 -0.43 -8.45 -10.67
C LYS A 29 -1.53 -8.95 -9.77
N ASP A 30 -2.76 -8.64 -10.15
CA ASP A 30 -3.95 -9.18 -9.52
C ASP A 30 -4.46 -10.40 -10.26
N TRP A 31 -4.89 -11.41 -9.51
CA TRP A 31 -5.54 -12.59 -10.07
C TRP A 31 -6.64 -13.05 -9.13
N GLY A 32 -7.88 -13.05 -9.62
CA GLY A 32 -9.05 -13.40 -8.83
C GLY A 32 -10.33 -13.25 -9.63
N ARG A 33 -11.45 -13.61 -8.99
CA ARG A 33 -12.80 -13.51 -9.58
C ARG A 33 -13.55 -12.25 -9.14
N SER A 34 -13.30 -11.79 -7.91
CA SER A 34 -13.97 -10.64 -7.29
C SER A 34 -13.03 -10.00 -6.27
N PHE A 35 -13.21 -8.70 -6.01
CA PHE A 35 -12.51 -7.99 -4.93
C PHE A 35 -12.93 -8.51 -3.54
N PRO A 36 -12.04 -8.43 -2.52
CA PRO A 36 -12.39 -8.69 -1.13
C PRO A 36 -13.54 -7.81 -0.65
N ARG A 37 -14.33 -8.29 0.33
CA ARG A 37 -15.43 -7.52 0.93
C ARG A 37 -14.97 -6.20 1.56
N ARG A 38 -13.77 -6.22 2.13
CA ARG A 38 -13.08 -5.04 2.67
C ARG A 38 -11.60 -5.20 2.42
N TYR A 39 -10.94 -4.11 2.05
CA TYR A 39 -9.50 -4.09 1.85
C TYR A 39 -8.92 -2.68 2.07
N ILE A 40 -7.62 -2.66 2.38
CA ILE A 40 -6.77 -1.48 2.37
C ILE A 40 -5.57 -1.84 1.51
N TRP A 41 -5.26 -1.00 0.53
CA TRP A 41 -4.05 -1.09 -0.26
C TRP A 41 -3.32 0.24 -0.22
N LEU A 42 -2.03 0.18 0.12
CA LEU A 42 -1.15 1.34 0.19
C LEU A 42 0.12 1.04 -0.58
N GLN A 43 0.58 1.98 -1.39
CA GLN A 43 1.85 1.89 -2.09
C GLN A 43 2.55 3.24 -2.11
N GLY A 44 3.86 3.25 -1.86
CA GLY A 44 4.68 4.45 -1.93
C GLY A 44 6.12 4.11 -2.33
N ASN A 45 6.65 4.84 -3.31
CA ASN A 45 8.05 4.76 -3.72
C ASN A 45 8.79 6.11 -3.62
N HIS A 46 8.05 7.21 -3.44
CA HIS A 46 8.59 8.57 -3.46
C HIS A 46 8.64 9.13 -2.03
N PHE A 47 9.40 8.46 -1.19
CA PHE A 47 9.70 8.89 0.16
C PHE A 47 10.83 9.94 0.15
N GLU A 48 11.06 10.65 1.26
CA GLU A 48 12.17 11.60 1.37
C GLU A 48 13.51 10.87 1.17
N ASN A 49 13.64 9.66 1.72
CA ASN A 49 14.69 8.74 1.30
C ASN A 49 14.26 7.96 0.05
N LYS A 50 14.97 8.21 -1.06
CA LYS A 50 14.72 7.59 -2.37
C LYS A 50 14.87 6.08 -2.41
N GLN A 51 15.45 5.47 -1.38
CA GLN A 51 15.63 4.02 -1.25
C GLN A 51 14.56 3.39 -0.33
N THR A 52 13.59 4.18 0.13
CA THR A 52 12.43 3.68 0.88
C THR A 52 11.31 3.32 -0.08
N HIS A 53 10.81 2.10 0.04
CA HIS A 53 9.70 1.61 -0.76
C HIS A 53 8.75 0.81 0.13
N LEU A 54 7.46 1.09 0.00
CA LEU A 54 6.41 0.54 0.84
C LEU A 54 5.29 -0.02 -0.02
N MET A 55 4.82 -1.21 0.35
CA MET A 55 3.55 -1.75 -0.08
C MET A 55 2.85 -2.40 1.12
N VAL A 56 1.56 -2.14 1.29
CA VAL A 56 0.71 -2.75 2.33
C VAL A 56 -0.60 -3.17 1.69
N SER A 57 -0.99 -4.43 1.93
CA SER A 57 -2.30 -4.95 1.58
C SER A 57 -2.90 -5.63 2.82
N VAL A 58 -4.06 -5.15 3.25
CA VAL A 58 -4.90 -5.77 4.28
C VAL A 58 -6.24 -6.11 3.66
N ALA A 59 -6.70 -7.35 3.74
CA ALA A 59 -7.94 -7.75 3.06
C ALA A 59 -8.70 -8.84 3.82
N ASP A 60 -10.02 -8.84 3.68
CA ASP A 60 -10.87 -9.95 4.13
C ASP A 60 -10.82 -11.10 3.13
N ILE A 61 -10.10 -12.16 3.49
CA ILE A 61 -9.84 -13.31 2.62
C ILE A 61 -10.84 -14.43 2.91
N PRO A 62 -11.63 -14.87 1.91
CA PRO A 62 -12.44 -16.07 2.04
C PRO A 62 -11.56 -17.32 2.08
N PHE A 63 -11.77 -18.19 3.05
CA PHE A 63 -11.06 -19.45 3.22
C PHE A 63 -12.03 -20.59 3.55
N GLY A 64 -12.54 -21.23 2.49
CA GLY A 64 -13.57 -22.26 2.61
C GLY A 64 -14.86 -21.68 3.18
N LEU A 65 -15.28 -22.16 4.35
CA LEU A 65 -16.49 -21.70 5.06
C LEU A 65 -16.24 -20.49 5.98
N PHE A 66 -14.99 -20.06 6.13
CA PHE A 66 -14.59 -18.99 7.04
C PHE A 66 -13.97 -17.82 6.29
N HIS A 67 -13.83 -16.71 6.99
CA HIS A 67 -13.10 -15.53 6.52
C HIS A 67 -12.04 -15.16 7.54
N PHE A 68 -10.92 -14.62 7.09
CA PHE A 68 -9.91 -14.04 7.96
C PHE A 68 -9.35 -12.76 7.38
N GLU A 69 -8.79 -11.90 8.24
CA GLU A 69 -8.11 -10.69 7.78
C GLU A 69 -6.65 -11.03 7.42
N GLY A 70 -6.37 -11.05 6.12
CA GLY A 70 -5.04 -11.21 5.56
C GLY A 70 -4.24 -9.91 5.60
N LEU A 71 -2.93 -10.03 5.80
CA LEU A 71 -1.96 -8.96 5.74
C LEU A 71 -0.77 -9.45 4.91
N ILE A 72 -0.35 -8.63 3.94
CA ILE A 72 0.95 -8.69 3.29
C ILE A 72 1.47 -7.26 3.21
N ALA A 73 2.61 -6.99 3.81
CA ALA A 73 3.29 -5.71 3.71
C ALA A 73 4.80 -5.91 3.53
N GLN A 74 5.39 -5.07 2.70
CA GLN A 74 6.81 -5.05 2.40
C GLN A 74 7.31 -3.63 2.56
N LEU A 75 8.36 -3.48 3.35
CA LEU A 75 9.14 -2.26 3.48
C LEU A 75 10.57 -2.58 3.07
N ASN A 76 11.09 -1.80 2.14
CA ASN A 76 12.49 -1.78 1.78
C ASN A 76 13.04 -0.42 2.19
N HIS A 77 14.04 -0.39 3.07
CA HIS A 77 14.79 0.82 3.43
C HIS A 77 16.25 0.38 3.70
N PRO A 78 17.29 1.20 3.39
CA PRO A 78 18.69 0.81 3.51
C PRO A 78 19.10 0.31 4.90
N LEU A 79 18.54 0.92 5.94
CA LEU A 79 18.79 0.53 7.33
C LEU A 79 17.81 -0.52 7.86
N TYR A 80 16.70 -0.76 7.14
CA TYR A 80 15.60 -1.57 7.66
C TYR A 80 14.74 -2.14 6.52
N ALA A 81 14.93 -3.42 6.19
CA ALA A 81 14.07 -4.12 5.24
C ALA A 81 13.30 -5.21 5.98
N GLN A 82 11.97 -5.19 5.90
CA GLN A 82 11.13 -6.13 6.62
C GLN A 82 9.84 -6.43 5.86
N ARG A 83 9.39 -7.68 6.02
CA ARG A 83 8.08 -8.16 5.58
C ARG A 83 7.20 -8.45 6.78
N LEU A 84 5.99 -7.90 6.77
CA LEU A 84 4.91 -8.28 7.69
C LEU A 84 3.88 -9.08 6.91
N ALA A 85 3.51 -10.27 7.40
CA ALA A 85 2.45 -11.04 6.78
C ALA A 85 1.68 -11.87 7.81
N THR A 86 0.44 -12.26 7.50
CA THR A 86 -0.36 -13.12 8.39
C THR A 86 0.36 -14.43 8.71
N TYR A 87 1.05 -15.03 7.74
CA TYR A 87 1.80 -16.27 7.92
C TYR A 87 3.08 -16.09 8.77
N THR A 88 3.48 -14.86 9.07
CA THR A 88 4.54 -14.53 10.03
C THR A 88 3.97 -13.94 11.33
N PHE A 89 2.69 -14.21 11.61
CA PHE A 89 1.94 -13.72 12.78
C PHE A 89 1.79 -12.19 12.86
N ALA A 90 2.04 -11.48 11.76
CA ALA A 90 1.74 -10.07 11.68
C ALA A 90 0.24 -9.85 11.43
N HIS A 91 -0.30 -8.76 11.96
CA HIS A 91 -1.72 -8.41 11.78
C HIS A 91 -1.92 -6.89 11.84
N LYS A 92 -3.06 -6.42 11.33
CA LYS A 92 -3.54 -5.06 11.59
C LYS A 92 -4.09 -5.02 13.02
N SER A 93 -3.45 -4.22 13.86
CA SER A 93 -3.84 -4.06 15.27
C SER A 93 -4.84 -2.93 15.48
N GLU A 94 -4.82 -1.91 14.63
CA GLU A 94 -5.66 -0.73 14.79
C GLU A 94 -5.89 -0.05 13.44
N LEU A 95 -7.06 0.56 13.30
CA LEU A 95 -7.43 1.43 12.19
C LEU A 95 -8.30 2.56 12.75
N ILE A 96 -7.82 3.79 12.68
CA ILE A 96 -8.53 4.98 13.16
C ILE A 96 -8.79 5.87 11.94
N LYS A 97 -10.05 6.21 11.67
CA LYS A 97 -10.40 7.14 10.59
C LYS A 97 -10.21 8.57 11.08
N THR A 98 -9.72 9.42 10.19
CA THR A 98 -9.65 10.88 10.38
C THR A 98 -10.53 11.57 9.34
N ASP A 99 -10.68 12.89 9.44
CA ASP A 99 -11.47 13.67 8.47
C ASP A 99 -10.86 13.62 7.05
N ASP A 100 -9.53 13.52 6.98
CA ASP A 100 -8.71 13.59 5.77
C ASP A 100 -8.05 12.26 5.38
N GLY A 101 -8.31 11.16 6.12
CA GLY A 101 -7.68 9.88 5.86
C GLY A 101 -7.83 8.88 7.01
N PHE A 102 -6.74 8.23 7.40
CA PHE A 102 -6.72 7.25 8.49
C PHE A 102 -5.32 6.96 9.02
N THR A 103 -5.26 6.47 10.26
CA THR A 103 -4.07 5.85 10.84
C THR A 103 -4.23 4.33 10.86
N LEU A 104 -3.27 3.61 10.26
CA LEU A 104 -3.21 2.16 10.24
C LEU A 104 -2.01 1.68 11.07
N THR A 105 -2.26 0.80 12.05
CA THR A 105 -1.20 0.22 12.88
C THR A 105 -1.04 -1.27 12.61
N LEU A 106 0.12 -1.68 12.10
CA LEU A 106 0.48 -3.09 11.89
C LEU A 106 1.43 -3.55 13.01
N LYS A 107 1.27 -4.79 13.48
CA LYS A 107 2.10 -5.37 14.56
C LYS A 107 2.60 -6.76 14.22
N GLN A 108 3.83 -7.06 14.64
CA GLN A 108 4.42 -8.39 14.67
C GLN A 108 5.37 -8.51 15.87
N GLY A 109 4.95 -9.21 16.91
CA GLY A 109 5.74 -9.34 18.15
C GLY A 109 6.05 -7.96 18.75
N LYS A 110 7.34 -7.59 18.79
CA LYS A 110 7.81 -6.29 19.29
C LYS A 110 7.83 -5.20 18.22
N ILE A 111 7.67 -5.55 16.96
CA ILE A 111 7.69 -4.60 15.85
C ILE A 111 6.30 -4.01 15.64
N ARG A 112 6.26 -2.69 15.41
CA ARG A 112 5.04 -1.95 15.11
C ARG A 112 5.31 -0.93 14.01
N TRP A 113 4.46 -0.93 12.99
CA TRP A 113 4.44 0.12 11.98
C TRP A 113 3.19 0.96 12.21
N ILE A 114 3.36 2.28 12.27
CA ILE A 114 2.25 3.23 12.19
C ILE A 114 2.32 3.88 10.82
N LEU A 115 1.21 3.85 10.10
CA LEU A 115 1.02 4.53 8.84
C LEU A 115 -0.05 5.60 9.02
N GLU A 116 0.35 6.86 9.02
CA GLU A 116 -0.56 8.00 9.00
C GLU A 116 -0.80 8.37 7.52
N VAL A 117 -2.04 8.15 7.06
CA VAL A 117 -2.41 8.24 5.65
C VAL A 117 -3.34 9.43 5.47
N GLN A 118 -2.98 10.35 4.57
CA GLN A 118 -3.83 11.47 4.14
C GLN A 118 -4.23 11.28 2.68
N VAL A 119 -5.52 11.34 2.39
CA VAL A 119 -6.08 11.19 1.05
C VAL A 119 -6.40 12.57 0.48
N ARG A 120 -5.62 13.04 -0.50
CA ARG A 120 -5.74 14.40 -1.05
C ARG A 120 -6.65 14.48 -2.27
N GLU A 121 -6.64 13.45 -3.11
CA GLU A 121 -7.47 13.37 -4.32
C GLU A 121 -8.35 12.13 -4.24
N LYS A 122 -9.68 12.28 -4.29
CA LYS A 122 -10.63 11.17 -4.43
C LYS A 122 -11.08 11.15 -5.89
N ALA A 123 -10.47 10.30 -6.71
CA ALA A 123 -10.97 10.03 -8.05
C ALA A 123 -11.95 8.86 -7.98
N GLU A 124 -13.08 8.97 -8.67
CA GLU A 124 -14.05 7.89 -8.76
C GLU A 124 -13.67 6.98 -9.93
N LEU A 125 -13.28 5.73 -9.66
CA LEU A 125 -12.95 4.74 -10.68
C LEU A 125 -13.87 3.53 -10.59
N VAL A 126 -14.30 3.03 -11.74
CA VAL A 126 -15.34 2.01 -11.83
C VAL A 126 -14.70 0.62 -11.74
N SER A 127 -15.14 -0.18 -10.77
CA SER A 127 -14.64 -1.54 -10.56
C SER A 127 -15.64 -2.63 -10.93
N PRO A 128 -15.14 -3.81 -11.33
CA PRO A 128 -15.97 -4.96 -11.65
C PRO A 128 -16.52 -5.64 -10.40
N GLN A 129 -17.83 -5.90 -10.39
CA GLN A 129 -18.50 -6.82 -9.47
C GLN A 129 -19.30 -7.83 -10.31
N ASP A 130 -19.06 -9.13 -10.11
CA ASP A 130 -19.72 -10.22 -10.86
C ASP A 130 -19.62 -10.08 -12.40
N GLY A 131 -18.48 -9.61 -12.91
CA GLY A 131 -18.26 -9.40 -14.35
C GLY A 131 -19.03 -8.22 -14.95
N LYS A 132 -19.66 -7.37 -14.12
CA LYS A 132 -20.33 -6.13 -14.54
C LYS A 132 -19.69 -4.95 -13.81
N MET A 133 -19.41 -3.88 -14.55
CA MET A 133 -18.95 -2.60 -13.98
C MET A 133 -20.11 -1.99 -13.18
N LYS A 134 -20.07 -2.07 -11.85
CA LYS A 134 -21.20 -1.66 -10.99
C LYS A 134 -20.83 -0.79 -9.80
N ASN A 135 -19.61 -0.89 -9.28
CA ASN A 135 -19.21 -0.13 -8.11
C ASN A 135 -18.23 0.98 -8.50
N THR A 136 -18.45 2.16 -7.97
CA THR A 136 -17.47 3.24 -7.99
C THR A 136 -16.53 3.04 -6.80
N ILE A 137 -15.32 2.53 -7.05
CA ILE A 137 -14.23 2.62 -6.07
C ILE A 137 -13.81 4.08 -6.03
N LYS A 138 -13.66 4.62 -4.82
CA LYS A 138 -13.00 5.91 -4.63
C LYS A 138 -11.49 5.65 -4.66
N GLU A 139 -10.92 5.59 -5.85
CA GLU A 139 -9.48 5.51 -6.02
C GLU A 139 -8.85 6.83 -5.59
N GLY A 140 -8.04 6.77 -4.54
CA GLY A 140 -7.18 7.88 -4.18
C GLY A 140 -5.95 7.85 -5.06
N LEU A 141 -5.99 8.46 -6.25
CA LEU A 141 -4.82 8.58 -7.15
C LEU A 141 -3.67 9.40 -6.54
N GLY A 142 -3.88 10.01 -5.37
CA GLY A 142 -2.85 10.75 -4.67
C GLY A 142 -3.15 10.97 -3.19
N GLY A 143 -2.12 10.77 -2.39
CA GLY A 143 -2.09 11.15 -0.99
C GLY A 143 -0.71 10.98 -0.38
N GLN A 144 -0.63 11.25 0.91
CA GLN A 144 0.60 11.19 1.68
C GLN A 144 0.56 9.99 2.63
N ILE A 145 1.67 9.29 2.77
CA ILE A 145 1.88 8.29 3.82
C ILE A 145 3.08 8.72 4.64
N LYS A 146 2.86 8.95 5.93
CA LYS A 146 3.93 9.02 6.92
C LYS A 146 4.05 7.66 7.60
N LEU A 147 5.24 7.07 7.52
CA LEU A 147 5.57 5.76 8.07
C LEU A 147 6.51 5.94 9.26
N SER A 148 6.11 5.42 10.42
CA SER A 148 6.96 5.35 11.61
C SER A 148 7.09 3.89 12.04
N VAL A 149 8.33 3.40 12.12
CA VAL A 149 8.64 2.01 12.50
C VAL A 149 9.26 1.95 13.88
N PHE A 150 8.67 1.14 14.75
CA PHE A 150 9.10 0.97 16.14
C PHE A 150 9.53 -0.48 16.41
N GLU A 151 10.53 -0.64 17.27
CA GLU A 151 10.76 -1.87 18.04
C GLU A 151 10.49 -1.58 19.52
N ARG A 152 9.50 -2.25 20.10
CA ARG A 152 8.92 -1.92 21.41
C ARG A 152 8.45 -0.45 21.41
N ASP A 153 9.12 0.40 22.17
CA ASP A 153 8.84 1.83 22.30
C ASP A 153 9.92 2.71 21.65
N GLN A 154 10.95 2.10 21.04
CA GLN A 154 12.00 2.82 20.34
C GLN A 154 11.63 3.02 18.87
N LEU A 155 11.62 4.27 18.43
CA LEU A 155 11.52 4.61 17.01
C LEU A 155 12.81 4.19 16.30
N LEU A 156 12.69 3.31 15.30
CA LEU A 156 13.81 2.88 14.47
C LEU A 156 14.07 3.87 13.34
N PHE A 157 13.01 4.27 12.63
CA PHE A 157 13.05 5.36 11.65
C PHE A 157 11.63 5.88 11.36
N GLU A 158 11.59 7.05 10.74
CA GLU A 158 10.39 7.70 10.23
C GLU A 158 10.69 8.26 8.83
N ASP A 159 9.73 8.15 7.92
CA ASP A 159 9.84 8.67 6.55
C ASP A 159 8.46 9.06 6.00
N ILE A 160 8.42 9.99 5.06
CA ILE A 160 7.18 10.52 4.48
C ILE A 160 7.23 10.40 2.96
N SER A 161 6.18 9.85 2.36
CA SER A 161 5.98 9.88 0.91
C SER A 161 4.82 10.79 0.53
N GLN A 162 5.04 11.69 -0.43
CA GLN A 162 4.06 12.69 -0.87
C GLN A 162 3.13 12.20 -1.99
N HIS A 163 3.50 11.10 -2.65
CA HIS A 163 2.80 10.55 -3.81
C HIS A 163 2.64 9.05 -3.61
N CYS A 164 1.50 8.69 -3.02
CA CYS A 164 1.16 7.30 -2.70
C CYS A 164 -0.12 6.86 -3.41
N GLY A 165 -0.13 5.60 -3.85
CA GLY A 165 -1.36 4.91 -4.19
C GLY A 165 -2.08 4.50 -2.91
N ILE A 166 -3.34 4.91 -2.76
CA ILE A 166 -4.13 4.66 -1.56
C ILE A 166 -5.54 4.20 -1.95
N GLU A 167 -5.90 3.03 -1.46
CA GLU A 167 -7.24 2.48 -1.57
C GLU A 167 -7.72 1.96 -0.21
N ILE A 168 -8.97 2.26 0.12
CA ILE A 168 -9.64 1.72 1.31
C ILE A 168 -11.12 1.54 1.01
N GLU A 169 -11.60 0.30 1.14
CA GLU A 169 -12.98 -0.07 0.85
C GLU A 169 -13.52 -1.03 1.91
N GLY A 170 -14.79 -0.86 2.29
CA GLY A 170 -15.48 -1.76 3.23
C GLY A 170 -15.05 -1.66 4.71
N TYR A 171 -14.22 -0.69 5.06
CA TYR A 171 -13.86 -0.33 6.45
C TYR A 171 -14.65 0.88 6.93
#